data_AF-A0A928SG35-F1
#
_entry.id   AF-A0A928SG35-F1
#
_cell.length_a   1.000
_cell.length_b   1.000
_cell.length_c   1.000
_cell.angle_alpha   90.00
_cell.angle_beta   90.00
_cell.angle_gamma   90.00
#
_symmetry.space_group_name_H-M   'P 1'
#
loop_
_entity.id
_entity.type
_entity.pdbx_description
1 polymer ?
#
loop_
_entity_poly.entity_id
_entity_poly.type
_entity_poly.pdbx_seq_one_letter_code
_entity_poly.pdbx_strand_id
1 'polypeptide(L)'
;MNYKPQPKQFQFKTVSPVFVGSGNDIKPLSFVATANTVYVIDDNRLFNSLSAKEQEHYLNWIDPIVEQMSRLEQQIQQAKETRNEDARKSLTPQLRNLEAQLSIQEFIQRRMRPPNAEQFVKQRNCIAYQVEMIRRPETNGFKACLKDAQNRPYLPGTEIKGALRTALLFALLEEPAHYQVLKEGIQNLKPFVNDPNRLKREMPKVIDKVENEILRGGKDDAKFDLLRLVRVTDTLPFETKNLLLERSKSVGTNRQTDAIVETIKRDLTGQFRLEMVEDQPELLTQLGLNARSEQVNWSYLLSACYKHSAAILEAEVAYFTGRYEEVARRVEELHRKNTPQTPLLRLGGGQGLLSITTDLWLRHRDPDVYEIFRQAVSKLRRWNNTQPDNFPKTRRVIYRNNQPVELLGWIQLIPPEEIQNKVKTNIRTEPVIQNILPPAPKTVSTTPTESATNRRKGQVKRFDTAKGYGFIKPAGGGGDIFVHISQVEGGQLREGDTVSFFVGPGKKGLEAKNVKREK
;
A
#
# COMPACT_ATOMS: atom_id res chain seq x y z
N MET A 1 22.39 15.46 -37.02
CA MET A 1 23.05 16.17 -35.90
C MET A 1 22.94 15.30 -34.66
N ASN A 2 24.04 14.99 -33.97
CA ASN A 2 24.01 14.23 -32.71
C ASN A 2 23.49 15.12 -31.58
N TYR A 3 22.17 15.25 -31.44
CA TYR A 3 21.56 15.89 -30.27
C TYR A 3 21.89 15.05 -29.02
N LYS A 4 22.71 15.59 -28.13
CA LYS A 4 22.93 15.00 -26.80
C LYS A 4 21.94 15.66 -25.84
N PRO A 5 20.96 14.92 -25.29
CA PRO A 5 20.03 15.48 -24.33
C PRO A 5 20.83 15.91 -23.08
N GLN A 6 20.52 17.10 -22.55
CA GLN A 6 21.17 17.57 -21.33
C GLN A 6 20.35 17.11 -20.12
N PRO A 7 20.94 16.36 -19.17
CA PRO A 7 20.25 15.95 -17.96
C PRO A 7 19.86 17.18 -17.13
N LYS A 8 18.63 17.21 -16.65
CA LYS A 8 18.09 18.27 -15.80
C LYS A 8 18.05 17.79 -14.35
N GLN A 9 18.47 18.64 -13.42
CA GLN A 9 18.46 18.33 -11.99
C GLN A 9 17.04 18.56 -11.45
N PHE A 10 16.35 17.49 -11.06
CA PHE A 10 15.05 17.57 -10.41
C PHE A 10 15.22 17.47 -8.89
N GLN A 11 14.41 18.24 -8.17
CA GLN A 11 14.22 18.04 -6.74
C GLN A 11 12.94 17.24 -6.51
N PHE A 12 12.84 16.61 -5.36
CA PHE A 12 11.58 16.06 -4.89
C PHE A 12 11.44 16.29 -3.39
N LYS A 13 10.19 16.28 -2.91
CA LYS A 13 9.88 16.33 -1.48
C LYS A 13 8.96 15.17 -1.11
N THR A 14 9.27 14.41 -0.06
CA THR A 14 8.33 13.41 0.46
C THR A 14 7.16 14.11 1.14
N VAL A 15 5.94 13.87 0.67
CA VAL A 15 4.73 14.50 1.23
C VAL A 15 3.86 13.51 2.01
N SER A 16 4.24 12.23 2.00
CA SER A 16 3.85 11.19 2.95
C SER A 16 5.03 10.22 3.18
N PRO A 17 4.95 9.29 4.16
CA PRO A 17 5.97 8.26 4.36
C PRO A 17 6.15 7.39 3.12
N VAL A 18 7.39 7.20 2.68
CA VAL A 18 7.71 6.43 1.47
C VAL A 18 8.43 5.15 1.86
N PHE A 19 7.91 4.00 1.44
CA PHE A 19 8.54 2.70 1.64
C PHE A 19 8.90 2.09 0.30
N VAL A 20 10.19 1.96 -0.02
CA VAL A 20 10.65 1.15 -1.15
C VAL A 20 11.33 -0.08 -0.57
N GLY A 21 10.71 -1.24 -0.68
CA GLY A 21 11.21 -2.45 -0.03
C GLY A 21 12.48 -2.99 -0.68
N SER A 22 13.44 -3.44 0.12
CA SER A 22 14.64 -4.13 -0.37
C SER A 22 14.37 -5.57 -0.84
N GLY A 23 13.19 -6.10 -0.57
CA GLY A 23 12.87 -7.52 -0.70
C GLY A 23 13.25 -8.35 0.53
N ASN A 24 14.01 -7.79 1.47
CA ASN A 24 14.49 -8.46 2.68
C ASN A 24 13.75 -7.95 3.93
N ASP A 25 13.47 -8.86 4.85
CA ASP A 25 12.92 -8.56 6.17
C ASP A 25 14.07 -8.59 7.20
N ILE A 26 14.15 -7.58 8.07
CA ILE A 26 15.08 -7.55 9.20
C ILE A 26 14.48 -8.40 10.32
N LYS A 27 15.18 -9.48 10.66
CA LYS A 27 14.75 -10.48 11.63
C LYS A 27 15.14 -10.08 13.07
N PRO A 28 14.48 -10.64 14.11
CA PRO A 28 14.83 -10.40 15.51
C PRO A 28 16.30 -10.68 15.88
N LEU A 29 17.00 -11.50 15.10
CA LEU A 29 18.42 -11.79 15.28
C LEU A 29 19.33 -10.62 14.86
N SER A 30 18.83 -9.70 14.05
CA SER A 30 19.65 -8.66 13.42
C SER A 30 19.36 -7.26 13.97
N PHE A 31 18.66 -7.13 15.11
CA PHE A 31 18.45 -5.82 15.72
C PHE A 31 18.28 -5.84 17.24
N VAL A 32 18.64 -4.70 17.86
CA VAL A 32 18.32 -4.37 19.27
C VAL A 32 17.41 -3.15 19.28
N ALA A 33 16.33 -3.19 20.06
CA ALA A 33 15.32 -2.13 20.15
C ALA A 33 15.27 -1.49 21.55
N THR A 34 15.30 -0.16 21.61
CA THR A 34 15.22 0.61 22.85
C THR A 34 13.79 1.14 23.09
N ALA A 35 13.61 2.34 23.63
CA ALA A 35 12.29 2.96 23.74
C ALA A 35 11.86 3.64 22.43
N ASN A 36 12.82 4.25 21.72
CA ASN A 36 12.57 5.10 20.55
C ASN A 36 13.47 4.80 19.34
N THR A 37 14.43 3.88 19.47
CA THR A 37 15.41 3.59 18.41
C THR A 37 15.55 2.08 18.21
N VAL A 38 15.72 1.66 16.96
CA VAL A 38 16.18 0.33 16.58
C VAL A 38 17.59 0.43 16.04
N TYR A 39 18.49 -0.38 16.58
CA TYR A 39 19.86 -0.56 16.12
C TYR A 39 19.92 -1.84 15.31
N VAL A 40 20.09 -1.71 14.00
CA VAL A 40 20.30 -2.86 13.12
C VAL A 40 21.77 -3.26 13.23
N ILE A 41 21.99 -4.54 13.47
CA ILE A 41 23.29 -5.11 13.79
C ILE A 41 23.88 -5.78 12.55
N ASP A 42 25.18 -5.64 12.41
CA ASP A 42 25.99 -6.41 11.48
C ASP A 42 26.47 -7.67 12.19
N ASP A 43 25.92 -8.81 11.78
CA ASP A 43 26.11 -10.09 12.45
C ASP A 43 27.60 -10.50 12.49
N ASN A 44 28.35 -10.23 11.42
CA ASN A 44 29.79 -10.53 11.34
C ASN A 44 30.59 -9.65 12.29
N ARG A 45 30.32 -8.34 12.30
CA ARG A 45 30.98 -7.42 13.25
C ARG A 45 30.63 -7.74 14.69
N LEU A 46 29.38 -8.13 14.97
CA LEU A 46 29.00 -8.58 16.30
C LEU A 46 29.80 -9.83 16.68
N PHE A 47 29.74 -10.90 15.89
CA PHE A 47 30.41 -12.17 16.21
C PHE A 47 31.92 -12.00 16.41
N ASN A 48 32.58 -11.25 15.52
CA ASN A 48 34.02 -10.99 15.62
C ASN A 48 34.40 -10.09 16.81
N SER A 49 33.46 -9.30 17.32
CA SER A 49 33.69 -8.50 18.53
C SER A 49 33.60 -9.31 19.82
N LEU A 50 33.04 -10.53 19.77
CA LEU A 50 32.89 -11.42 20.93
C LEU A 50 34.22 -12.11 21.29
N SER A 51 34.48 -12.31 22.58
CA SER A 51 35.56 -13.18 23.06
C SER A 51 35.30 -14.64 22.72
N ALA A 52 36.32 -15.49 22.75
CA ALA A 52 36.19 -16.91 22.41
C ALA A 52 35.08 -17.63 23.22
N LYS A 53 34.98 -17.36 24.52
CA LYS A 53 33.93 -17.91 25.39
C LYS A 53 32.53 -17.40 25.01
N GLU A 54 32.43 -16.12 24.65
CA GLU A 54 31.16 -15.51 24.21
C GLU A 54 30.74 -16.06 22.83
N GLN A 55 31.69 -16.30 21.93
CA GLN A 55 31.44 -16.94 20.62
C GLN A 55 30.95 -18.37 20.79
N GLU A 56 31.58 -19.15 21.68
CA GLU A 56 31.13 -20.51 22.00
C GLU A 56 29.68 -20.49 22.56
N HIS A 57 29.37 -19.58 23.48
CA HIS A 57 28.01 -19.40 24.00
C HIS A 57 27.00 -19.00 22.91
N TYR A 58 27.43 -18.20 21.93
CA TYR A 58 26.62 -17.78 20.80
C TYR A 58 26.32 -18.97 19.86
N LEU A 59 27.34 -19.74 19.49
CA LEU A 59 27.20 -20.93 18.63
C LEU A 59 26.32 -21.99 19.29
N ASN A 60 26.57 -22.30 20.56
CA ASN A 60 25.76 -23.23 21.35
C ASN A 60 24.28 -22.82 21.49
N TRP A 61 23.98 -21.53 21.29
CA TRP A 61 22.60 -21.04 21.26
C TRP A 61 21.97 -21.16 19.88
N ILE A 62 22.67 -20.73 18.84
CA ILE A 62 22.11 -20.53 17.50
C ILE A 62 22.07 -21.85 16.70
N ASP A 63 23.10 -22.69 16.80
CA ASP A 63 23.27 -23.87 15.96
C ASP A 63 22.10 -24.87 16.06
N PRO A 64 21.61 -25.25 17.27
CA PRO A 64 20.50 -26.19 17.38
C PRO A 64 19.21 -25.64 16.76
N ILE A 65 18.98 -24.34 16.85
CA ILE A 65 17.79 -23.69 16.31
C ILE A 65 17.88 -23.60 14.79
N VAL A 66 19.04 -23.20 14.25
CA VAL A 66 19.28 -23.13 12.81
C VAL A 66 19.17 -24.51 12.16
N GLU A 67 19.68 -25.57 12.81
CA GLU A 67 19.54 -26.93 12.30
C GLU A 67 18.06 -27.36 12.20
N GLN A 68 17.26 -27.08 13.24
CA GLN A 68 15.83 -27.36 13.23
C GLN A 68 15.09 -26.53 12.15
N MET A 69 15.45 -25.26 11.99
CA MET A 69 14.87 -24.38 10.96
C MET A 69 15.16 -24.92 9.56
N SER A 70 16.42 -25.30 9.28
CA SER A 70 16.82 -25.88 7.99
C SER A 70 16.01 -27.14 7.64
N ARG A 71 15.80 -28.03 8.62
CA ARG A 71 14.94 -29.22 8.45
C ARG A 71 13.50 -28.85 8.11
N LEU A 72 12.91 -27.87 8.82
CA LEU A 72 11.54 -27.40 8.54
C LEU A 72 11.43 -26.73 7.16
N GLU A 73 12.42 -25.94 6.75
CA GLU A 73 12.45 -25.30 5.44
C GLU A 73 12.47 -26.33 4.31
N GLN A 74 13.28 -27.39 4.45
CA GLN A 74 13.31 -28.52 3.52
C GLN A 74 11.94 -29.21 3.43
N GLN A 75 11.30 -29.49 4.57
CA GLN A 75 9.95 -30.08 4.61
C GLN A 75 8.89 -29.17 3.97
N ILE A 76 8.96 -27.84 4.21
CA ILE A 76 8.07 -26.86 3.58
C ILE A 76 8.27 -26.83 2.07
N GLN A 77 9.52 -26.90 1.61
CA GLN A 77 9.85 -26.91 0.19
C GLN A 77 9.32 -28.19 -0.49
N GLN A 78 9.54 -29.36 0.13
CA GLN A 78 8.98 -30.63 -0.33
C GLN A 78 7.43 -30.60 -0.36
N ALA A 79 6.79 -29.97 0.62
CA ALA A 79 5.33 -29.78 0.64
C ALA A 79 4.83 -28.90 -0.52
N LYS A 80 5.59 -27.87 -0.93
CA LYS A 80 5.23 -27.04 -2.09
C LYS A 80 5.34 -27.83 -3.39
N GLU A 81 6.39 -28.62 -3.56
CA GLU A 81 6.64 -29.45 -4.75
C GLU A 81 5.57 -30.54 -4.92
N THR A 82 5.20 -31.18 -3.82
CA THR A 82 4.12 -32.19 -3.78
C THR A 82 2.72 -31.58 -3.76
N ARG A 83 2.59 -30.24 -3.76
CA ARG A 83 1.31 -29.50 -3.64
C ARG A 83 0.50 -29.88 -2.38
N ASN A 84 1.17 -30.32 -1.32
CA ASN A 84 0.56 -30.64 -0.03
C ASN A 84 0.37 -29.35 0.80
N GLU A 85 -0.75 -28.67 0.55
CA GLU A 85 -1.09 -27.41 1.21
C GLU A 85 -1.32 -27.56 2.73
N ASP A 86 -1.76 -28.73 3.20
CA ASP A 86 -2.04 -28.95 4.63
C ASP A 86 -0.74 -29.10 5.43
N ALA A 87 0.22 -29.87 4.91
CA ALA A 87 1.56 -29.93 5.50
C ALA A 87 2.22 -28.55 5.53
N ARG A 88 2.14 -27.79 4.43
CA ARG A 88 2.67 -26.42 4.36
C ARG A 88 2.06 -25.50 5.41
N LYS A 89 0.73 -25.54 5.59
CA LYS A 89 0.02 -24.72 6.58
C LYS A 89 0.39 -25.10 8.02
N SER A 90 0.69 -26.37 8.28
CA SER A 90 1.13 -26.86 9.60
C SER A 90 2.57 -26.47 9.95
N LEU A 91 3.47 -26.54 8.96
CA LEU A 91 4.91 -26.31 9.17
C LEU A 91 5.28 -24.82 9.24
N THR A 92 4.59 -23.96 8.46
CA THR A 92 4.93 -22.53 8.40
C THR A 92 4.86 -21.82 9.77
N PRO A 93 3.85 -22.05 10.63
CA PRO A 93 3.83 -21.51 11.99
C PRO A 93 4.95 -22.04 12.88
N GLN A 94 5.38 -23.30 12.72
CA GLN A 94 6.47 -23.88 13.50
C GLN A 94 7.80 -23.18 13.20
N LEU A 95 8.09 -22.98 11.91
CA LEU A 95 9.27 -22.22 11.47
C LEU A 95 9.27 -20.81 12.07
N ARG A 96 8.13 -20.10 12.01
CA ARG A 96 8.01 -18.75 12.60
C ARG A 96 8.23 -18.72 14.11
N ASN A 97 7.74 -19.74 14.83
CA ASN A 97 7.94 -19.83 16.28
C ASN A 97 9.42 -20.06 16.63
N LEU A 98 10.17 -20.82 15.82
CA LEU A 98 11.61 -20.96 15.99
C LEU A 98 12.36 -19.67 15.63
N GLU A 99 12.00 -19.01 14.53
CA GLU A 99 12.57 -17.70 14.16
C GLU A 99 12.40 -16.67 15.29
N ALA A 100 11.25 -16.68 15.97
CA ALA A 100 10.98 -15.78 17.10
C ALA A 100 11.87 -16.04 18.34
N GLN A 101 12.45 -17.24 18.47
CA GLN A 101 13.40 -17.56 19.55
C GLN A 101 14.80 -16.98 19.27
N LEU A 102 15.14 -16.72 18.02
CA LEU A 102 16.40 -16.10 17.59
C LEU A 102 16.33 -14.58 17.73
N SER A 103 16.14 -14.08 18.95
CA SER A 103 16.25 -12.66 19.25
C SER A 103 17.64 -12.35 19.79
N ILE A 104 18.40 -11.50 19.09
CA ILE A 104 19.72 -11.10 19.56
C ILE A 104 19.66 -10.27 20.82
N GLN A 105 18.60 -9.47 20.97
CA GLN A 105 18.36 -8.71 22.18
C GLN A 105 18.16 -9.64 23.39
N GLU A 106 17.35 -10.70 23.26
CA GLU A 106 17.15 -11.68 24.33
C GLU A 106 18.45 -12.44 24.65
N PHE A 107 19.23 -12.80 23.62
CA PHE A 107 20.55 -13.41 23.82
C PHE A 107 21.48 -12.50 24.64
N ILE A 108 21.62 -11.24 24.24
CA ILE A 108 22.44 -10.25 24.94
C ILE A 108 21.94 -10.09 26.38
N GLN A 109 20.65 -9.89 26.59
CA GLN A 109 20.10 -9.62 27.92
C GLN A 109 20.17 -10.82 28.87
N ARG A 110 19.85 -12.04 28.40
CA ARG A 110 19.74 -13.21 29.28
C ARG A 110 21.05 -13.96 29.46
N ARG A 111 21.87 -14.05 28.41
CA ARG A 111 23.09 -14.86 28.40
C ARG A 111 24.34 -14.03 28.64
N MET A 112 24.45 -12.87 28.00
CA MET A 112 25.61 -11.98 28.15
C MET A 112 25.47 -11.07 29.37
N ARG A 113 24.22 -10.73 29.74
CA ARG A 113 23.83 -9.93 30.91
C ARG A 113 24.62 -8.61 31.07
N PRO A 114 24.78 -7.78 30.01
CA PRO A 114 25.31 -6.45 30.20
C PRO A 114 24.29 -5.57 30.95
N PRO A 115 24.73 -4.47 31.58
CA PRO A 115 23.83 -3.53 32.24
C PRO A 115 22.80 -2.93 31.27
N ASN A 116 23.18 -2.74 30.00
CA ASN A 116 22.35 -2.15 28.97
C ASN A 116 22.73 -2.71 27.58
N ALA A 117 21.74 -3.26 26.86
CA ALA A 117 21.94 -3.83 25.53
C ALA A 117 22.32 -2.79 24.46
N GLU A 118 21.83 -1.56 24.56
CA GLU A 118 22.21 -0.45 23.68
C GLU A 118 23.69 -0.09 23.88
N GLN A 119 24.12 0.05 25.13
CA GLN A 119 25.53 0.33 25.43
C GLN A 119 26.43 -0.81 24.95
N PHE A 120 25.99 -2.05 25.12
CA PHE A 120 26.71 -3.23 24.64
C PHE A 120 26.98 -3.17 23.12
N VAL A 121 25.95 -2.95 22.30
CA VAL A 121 26.15 -2.90 20.83
C VAL A 121 26.92 -1.67 20.36
N LYS A 122 26.80 -0.53 21.07
CA LYS A 122 27.60 0.67 20.79
C LYS A 122 29.08 0.45 21.06
N GLN A 123 29.43 -0.18 22.19
CA GLN A 123 30.82 -0.45 22.57
C GLN A 123 31.50 -1.47 21.64
N ARG A 124 30.74 -2.44 21.11
CA ARG A 124 31.25 -3.49 20.23
C ARG A 124 31.41 -3.06 18.76
N ASN A 125 31.01 -1.83 18.41
CA ASN A 125 31.09 -1.28 17.04
C ASN A 125 30.41 -2.18 15.96
N CYS A 126 29.32 -2.86 16.34
CA CYS A 126 28.61 -3.79 15.48
C CYS A 126 27.32 -3.22 14.86
N ILE A 127 27.04 -1.92 15.06
CA ILE A 127 25.86 -1.27 14.50
C ILE A 127 26.07 -1.03 13.00
N ALA A 128 25.16 -1.56 12.18
CA ALA A 128 25.08 -1.30 10.74
C ALA A 128 24.45 0.07 10.46
N TYR A 129 23.31 0.33 11.08
CA TYR A 129 22.61 1.60 11.05
C TYR A 129 21.56 1.64 12.16
N GLN A 130 20.99 2.82 12.39
CA GLN A 130 19.92 3.03 13.36
C GLN A 130 18.71 3.67 12.69
N VAL A 131 17.53 3.37 13.24
CA VAL A 131 16.24 3.86 12.75
C VAL A 131 15.41 4.34 13.93
N GLU A 132 14.80 5.50 13.81
CA GLU A 132 13.82 5.98 14.79
C GLU A 132 12.56 5.12 14.75
N MET A 133 11.98 4.82 15.91
CA MET A 133 10.75 4.06 15.99
C MET A 133 9.71 4.75 16.87
N ILE A 134 8.46 4.74 16.40
CA ILE A 134 7.29 5.14 17.19
C ILE A 134 6.76 3.93 17.98
N ARG A 135 6.90 2.73 17.42
CA ARG A 135 6.43 1.48 18.02
C ARG A 135 7.48 0.41 17.84
N ARG A 136 7.68 -0.41 18.88
CA ARG A 136 8.58 -1.56 18.82
C ARG A 136 8.15 -2.54 17.72
N PRO A 137 9.11 -3.10 16.97
CA PRO A 137 8.86 -4.24 16.10
C PRO A 137 8.22 -5.39 16.88
N GLU A 138 7.29 -6.10 16.25
CA GLU A 138 6.72 -7.33 16.81
C GLU A 138 7.76 -8.47 16.71
N THR A 139 7.45 -9.66 17.24
CA THR A 139 8.37 -10.82 17.29
C THR A 139 8.85 -11.31 15.93
N ASN A 140 8.31 -10.79 14.83
CA ASN A 140 8.65 -11.19 13.46
C ASN A 140 9.58 -10.20 12.76
N GLY A 141 10.04 -9.15 13.44
CA GLY A 141 10.90 -8.11 12.87
C GLY A 141 10.15 -7.08 12.03
N PHE A 142 10.81 -6.52 11.00
CA PHE A 142 10.25 -5.46 10.17
C PHE A 142 10.79 -5.49 8.74
N LYS A 143 10.07 -4.85 7.80
CA LYS A 143 10.49 -4.79 6.39
C LYS A 143 11.48 -3.64 6.17
N ALA A 144 12.65 -3.94 5.62
CA ALA A 144 13.67 -2.93 5.36
C ALA A 144 13.36 -2.09 4.11
N CYS A 145 13.65 -0.79 4.19
CA CYS A 145 13.77 0.04 3.01
C CYS A 145 15.04 -0.34 2.25
N LEU A 146 15.01 -0.15 0.93
CA LEU A 146 16.16 -0.25 0.05
C LEU A 146 17.23 0.78 0.43
N LYS A 147 18.49 0.35 0.39
CA LYS A 147 19.68 1.12 0.80
C LYS A 147 20.84 0.84 -0.15
N ASP A 148 21.81 1.75 -0.17
CA ASP A 148 23.10 1.53 -0.83
C ASP A 148 23.99 0.57 -0.01
N ALA A 149 25.20 0.31 -0.51
CA ALA A 149 26.18 -0.55 0.17
C ALA A 149 26.66 0.00 1.52
N GLN A 150 26.40 1.28 1.82
CA GLN A 150 26.72 1.95 3.08
C GLN A 150 25.50 2.06 4.01
N ASN A 151 24.42 1.32 3.75
CA ASN A 151 23.16 1.35 4.51
C ASN A 151 22.46 2.73 4.49
N ARG A 152 22.70 3.55 3.46
CA ARG A 152 21.97 4.81 3.28
C ARG A 152 20.76 4.59 2.40
N PRO A 153 19.55 4.98 2.83
CA PRO A 153 18.36 4.86 1.98
C PRO A 153 18.44 5.76 0.76
N TYR A 154 17.86 5.32 -0.35
CA TYR A 154 17.69 6.12 -1.57
C TYR A 154 16.39 5.71 -2.27
N LEU A 155 15.89 6.53 -3.20
CA LEU A 155 14.80 6.15 -4.10
C LEU A 155 15.39 5.72 -5.45
N PRO A 156 15.09 4.50 -5.92
CA PRO A 156 15.54 4.05 -7.23
C PRO A 156 14.97 4.88 -8.37
N GLY A 157 15.80 5.16 -9.37
CA GLY A 157 15.38 5.73 -10.63
C GLY A 157 14.40 4.82 -11.37
N THR A 158 14.46 3.49 -11.15
CA THR A 158 13.50 2.53 -11.70
C THR A 158 12.09 2.70 -11.13
N GLU A 159 11.95 2.97 -9.83
CA GLU A 159 10.65 3.25 -9.19
C GLU A 159 10.05 4.56 -9.70
N ILE A 160 10.88 5.61 -9.77
CA ILE A 160 10.46 6.91 -10.32
C ILE A 160 10.06 6.75 -11.80
N LYS A 161 10.89 6.07 -12.61
CA LYS A 161 10.61 5.80 -14.03
C LYS A 161 9.35 4.97 -14.22
N GLY A 162 9.07 4.02 -13.33
CA GLY A 162 7.83 3.25 -13.32
C GLY A 162 6.59 4.13 -13.08
N ALA A 163 6.63 5.05 -12.12
CA ALA A 163 5.54 5.99 -11.91
C ALA A 163 5.34 6.96 -13.09
N LEU A 164 6.44 7.43 -13.70
CA LEU A 164 6.38 8.23 -14.92
C LEU A 164 5.79 7.44 -16.10
N ARG A 165 6.13 6.15 -16.24
CA ARG A 165 5.54 5.24 -17.26
C ARG A 165 4.04 5.20 -17.14
N THR A 166 3.53 4.91 -15.94
CA THR A 166 2.09 4.77 -15.72
C THR A 166 1.36 6.09 -15.95
N ALA A 167 1.93 7.21 -15.50
CA ALA A 167 1.37 8.52 -15.76
C ALA A 167 1.32 8.86 -17.26
N LEU A 168 2.39 8.59 -18.02
CA LEU A 168 2.41 8.79 -19.47
C LEU A 168 1.40 7.89 -20.18
N LEU A 169 1.32 6.61 -19.81
CA LEU A 169 0.34 5.68 -20.36
C LEU A 169 -1.10 6.16 -20.06
N PHE A 170 -1.34 6.64 -18.85
CA PHE A 170 -2.63 7.22 -18.44
C PHE A 170 -3.03 8.41 -19.31
N ALA A 171 -2.11 9.33 -19.59
CA ALA A 171 -2.36 10.47 -20.46
C ALA A 171 -2.53 10.06 -21.92
N LEU A 172 -1.73 9.12 -22.43
CA LEU A 172 -1.82 8.65 -23.82
C LEU A 172 -3.17 7.97 -24.12
N LEU A 173 -3.83 7.41 -23.11
CA LEU A 173 -5.17 6.82 -23.27
C LEU A 173 -6.29 7.86 -23.49
N GLU A 174 -6.00 9.17 -23.39
CA GLU A 174 -6.92 10.22 -23.82
C GLU A 174 -7.24 10.14 -25.31
N GLU A 175 -6.26 9.70 -26.10
CA GLU A 175 -6.37 9.57 -27.54
C GLU A 175 -7.39 8.47 -27.90
N PRO A 176 -8.43 8.78 -28.71
CA PRO A 176 -9.48 7.82 -29.06
C PRO A 176 -8.94 6.50 -29.62
N ALA A 177 -7.87 6.54 -30.42
CA ALA A 177 -7.26 5.36 -30.99
C ALA A 177 -6.63 4.44 -29.92
N HIS A 178 -5.94 5.00 -28.92
CA HIS A 178 -5.35 4.23 -27.83
C HIS A 178 -6.41 3.67 -26.88
N TYR A 179 -7.41 4.49 -26.57
CA TYR A 179 -8.56 4.07 -25.78
C TYR A 179 -9.25 2.85 -26.41
N GLN A 180 -9.42 2.84 -27.73
CA GLN A 180 -10.05 1.74 -28.44
C GLN A 180 -9.29 0.41 -28.27
N VAL A 181 -7.95 0.43 -28.32
CA VAL A 181 -7.12 -0.77 -28.09
C VAL A 181 -7.36 -1.35 -26.69
N LEU A 182 -7.38 -0.50 -25.65
CA LEU A 182 -7.65 -0.91 -24.27
C LEU A 182 -9.07 -1.47 -24.13
N LYS A 183 -10.06 -0.78 -24.71
CA LYS A 183 -11.47 -1.17 -24.67
C LYS A 183 -11.68 -2.56 -25.27
N GLU A 184 -11.19 -2.82 -26.47
CA GLU A 184 -11.29 -4.13 -27.12
C GLU A 184 -10.63 -5.23 -26.29
N GLY A 185 -9.42 -4.96 -25.77
CA GLY A 185 -8.70 -5.88 -24.92
C GLY A 185 -9.50 -6.31 -23.69
N ILE A 186 -10.12 -5.34 -23.00
CA ILE A 186 -10.95 -5.62 -21.82
C ILE A 186 -12.25 -6.32 -22.20
N GLN A 187 -12.91 -5.92 -23.29
CA GLN A 187 -14.14 -6.56 -23.75
C GLN A 187 -13.93 -8.05 -24.07
N ASN A 188 -12.75 -8.41 -24.61
CA ASN A 188 -12.37 -9.80 -24.86
C ASN A 188 -12.20 -10.65 -23.59
N LEU A 189 -12.11 -10.02 -22.41
CA LEU A 189 -12.08 -10.73 -21.12
C LEU A 189 -13.48 -11.10 -20.62
N LYS A 190 -14.56 -10.50 -21.16
CA LYS A 190 -15.94 -10.70 -20.71
C LYS A 190 -16.35 -12.18 -20.60
N PRO A 191 -16.03 -13.07 -21.56
CA PRO A 191 -16.39 -14.49 -21.45
C PRO A 191 -15.69 -15.22 -20.30
N PHE A 192 -14.57 -14.68 -19.82
CA PHE A 192 -13.66 -15.33 -18.88
C PHE A 192 -13.75 -14.76 -17.46
N VAL A 193 -14.60 -13.75 -17.19
CA VAL A 193 -14.68 -13.10 -15.88
C VAL A 193 -14.97 -14.08 -14.73
N ASN A 194 -15.56 -15.24 -15.00
CA ASN A 194 -15.82 -16.28 -14.00
C ASN A 194 -14.75 -17.39 -13.96
N ASP A 195 -13.78 -17.40 -14.87
CA ASP A 195 -12.68 -18.38 -14.94
C ASP A 195 -11.33 -17.75 -14.55
N PRO A 196 -10.88 -17.92 -13.29
CA PRO A 196 -9.63 -17.33 -12.83
C PRO A 196 -8.39 -17.91 -13.53
N ASN A 197 -8.44 -19.15 -14.03
CA ASN A 197 -7.31 -19.78 -14.71
C ASN A 197 -7.18 -19.24 -16.13
N ARG A 198 -8.31 -18.99 -16.81
CA ARG A 198 -8.29 -18.34 -18.12
C ARG A 198 -7.87 -16.88 -18.01
N LEU A 199 -8.38 -16.13 -17.04
CA LEU A 199 -7.97 -14.74 -16.81
C LEU A 199 -6.46 -14.59 -16.57
N LYS A 200 -5.83 -15.53 -15.86
CA LYS A 200 -4.37 -15.53 -15.65
C LYS A 200 -3.57 -15.63 -16.95
N ARG A 201 -4.16 -16.22 -18.01
CA ARG A 201 -3.53 -16.36 -19.33
C ARG A 201 -3.90 -15.22 -20.28
N GLU A 202 -5.11 -14.69 -20.20
CA GLU A 202 -5.59 -13.65 -21.13
C GLU A 202 -5.26 -12.23 -20.68
N MET A 203 -5.27 -11.93 -19.37
CA MET A 203 -4.95 -10.59 -18.87
C MET A 203 -3.54 -10.12 -19.28
N PRO A 204 -2.48 -10.95 -19.19
CA PRO A 204 -1.16 -10.54 -19.67
C PRO A 204 -1.16 -10.14 -21.15
N LYS A 205 -1.86 -10.88 -22.02
CA LYS A 205 -1.94 -10.57 -23.45
C LYS A 205 -2.61 -9.21 -23.72
N VAL A 206 -3.62 -8.86 -22.92
CA VAL A 206 -4.27 -7.55 -23.01
C VAL A 206 -3.28 -6.46 -22.62
N ILE A 207 -2.56 -6.64 -21.52
CA ILE A 207 -1.53 -5.71 -21.05
C ILE A 207 -0.44 -5.55 -22.11
N ASP A 208 0.11 -6.66 -22.61
CA ASP A 208 1.18 -6.68 -23.61
C ASP A 208 0.74 -5.99 -24.91
N LYS A 209 -0.50 -6.23 -25.38
CA LYS A 209 -1.06 -5.55 -26.56
C LYS A 209 -1.15 -4.04 -26.32
N VAL A 210 -1.71 -3.61 -25.19
CA VAL A 210 -1.86 -2.18 -24.86
C VAL A 210 -0.48 -1.51 -24.76
N GLU A 211 0.47 -2.12 -24.07
CA GLU A 211 1.82 -1.58 -23.96
C GLU A 211 2.54 -1.53 -25.30
N ASN A 212 2.41 -2.57 -26.14
CA ASN A 212 3.04 -2.62 -27.44
C ASN A 212 2.48 -1.54 -28.39
N GLU A 213 1.16 -1.43 -28.52
CA GLU A 213 0.53 -0.45 -29.41
C GLU A 213 0.78 0.99 -28.95
N ILE A 214 0.68 1.25 -27.65
CA ILE A 214 0.74 2.61 -27.12
C ILE A 214 2.17 3.06 -26.87
N LEU A 215 3.00 2.23 -26.24
CA LEU A 215 4.35 2.63 -25.82
C LEU A 215 5.42 2.22 -26.84
N ARG A 216 5.16 1.25 -27.72
CA ARG A 216 6.11 0.77 -28.73
C ARG A 216 5.67 0.97 -30.19
N GLY A 217 4.49 1.54 -30.41
CA GLY A 217 3.93 1.77 -31.75
C GLY A 217 3.69 0.48 -32.54
N GLY A 218 3.27 -0.59 -31.86
CA GLY A 218 2.94 -1.88 -32.47
C GLY A 218 4.14 -2.76 -32.79
N LYS A 219 5.37 -2.32 -32.46
CA LYS A 219 6.60 -3.08 -32.70
C LYS A 219 7.07 -3.77 -31.43
N ASP A 220 7.13 -5.10 -31.47
CA ASP A 220 7.61 -5.91 -30.35
C ASP A 220 9.14 -5.93 -30.24
N ASP A 221 9.73 -4.75 -30.05
CA ASP A 221 11.17 -4.58 -29.79
C ASP A 221 11.36 -3.40 -28.83
N ALA A 222 12.14 -3.64 -27.77
CA ALA A 222 12.41 -2.66 -26.73
C ALA A 222 13.03 -1.37 -27.30
N LYS A 223 13.70 -1.41 -28.46
CA LYS A 223 14.23 -0.20 -29.13
C LYS A 223 13.15 0.81 -29.50
N PHE A 224 11.89 0.36 -29.61
CA PHE A 224 10.77 1.22 -29.90
C PHE A 224 10.01 1.72 -28.67
N ASP A 225 10.46 1.42 -27.44
CA ASP A 225 9.76 1.89 -26.23
C ASP A 225 9.96 3.40 -26.01
N LEU A 226 8.85 4.14 -25.93
CA LEU A 226 8.82 5.58 -25.66
C LEU A 226 9.64 5.98 -24.42
N LEU A 227 9.70 5.12 -23.41
CA LEU A 227 10.49 5.40 -22.21
C LEU A 227 12.00 5.32 -22.41
N ARG A 228 12.48 4.96 -23.59
CA ARG A 228 13.89 5.16 -23.94
C ARG A 228 14.25 6.63 -24.06
N LEU A 229 13.25 7.48 -24.34
CA LEU A 229 13.42 8.93 -24.36
C LEU A 229 13.59 9.51 -22.96
N VAL A 230 13.24 8.76 -21.90
CA VAL A 230 13.30 9.23 -20.50
C VAL A 230 14.33 8.43 -19.72
N ARG A 231 15.37 9.10 -19.20
CA ARG A 231 16.36 8.49 -18.32
C ARG A 231 16.28 9.12 -16.94
N VAL A 232 16.19 8.27 -15.93
CA VAL A 232 16.07 8.67 -14.53
C VAL A 232 17.24 8.06 -13.77
N THR A 233 18.01 8.89 -13.08
CA THR A 233 19.03 8.37 -12.16
C THR A 233 18.39 7.99 -10.84
N ASP A 234 19.06 7.13 -10.08
CA ASP A 234 18.77 7.00 -8.65
C ASP A 234 18.94 8.36 -7.95
N THR A 235 18.22 8.54 -6.85
CA THR A 235 18.45 9.71 -6.00
C THR A 235 19.80 9.60 -5.30
N LEU A 236 20.34 10.75 -4.88
CA LEU A 236 21.43 10.73 -3.90
C LEU A 236 20.97 10.01 -2.62
N PRO A 237 21.80 9.14 -2.01
CA PRO A 237 21.46 8.51 -0.75
C PRO A 237 21.30 9.52 0.39
N PHE A 238 20.38 9.24 1.31
CA PHE A 238 20.06 10.08 2.46
C PHE A 238 20.67 9.53 3.75
N GLU A 239 20.79 10.38 4.76
CA GLU A 239 21.15 9.93 6.10
C GLU A 239 20.05 9.07 6.73
N THR A 240 20.45 8.06 7.50
CA THR A 240 19.55 7.11 8.17
C THR A 240 18.64 7.75 9.23
N LYS A 241 18.98 8.95 9.72
CA LYS A 241 18.08 9.76 10.58
C LYS A 241 16.75 10.10 9.90
N ASN A 242 16.69 10.02 8.57
CA ASN A 242 15.48 10.22 7.79
C ASN A 242 14.62 8.95 7.65
N LEU A 243 14.97 7.86 8.35
CA LEU A 243 14.16 6.65 8.42
C LEU A 243 13.30 6.62 9.67
N LEU A 244 12.12 6.01 9.54
CA LEU A 244 11.15 5.84 10.61
C LEU A 244 10.47 4.48 10.49
N LEU A 245 10.44 3.70 11.58
CA LEU A 245 9.63 2.49 11.66
C LEU A 245 8.17 2.84 11.92
N GLU A 246 7.31 2.45 10.98
CA GLU A 246 5.87 2.68 11.06
C GLU A 246 5.08 1.38 10.88
N ARG A 247 3.90 1.31 11.51
CA ARG A 247 2.96 0.21 11.33
C ARG A 247 2.14 0.47 10.08
N SER A 248 2.27 -0.40 9.09
CA SER A 248 1.53 -0.35 7.84
C SER A 248 0.53 -1.50 7.77
N LYS A 249 -0.75 -1.18 7.62
CA LYS A 249 -1.83 -2.18 7.67
C LYS A 249 -2.85 -1.96 6.56
N SER A 250 -3.44 -3.06 6.10
CA SER A 250 -4.47 -3.04 5.06
C SER A 250 -5.86 -2.75 5.63
N VAL A 251 -6.58 -1.81 5.01
CA VAL A 251 -7.98 -1.48 5.28
C VAL A 251 -8.91 -1.89 4.14
N GLY A 252 -10.21 -1.96 4.42
CA GLY A 252 -11.25 -2.35 3.45
C GLY A 252 -11.39 -3.87 3.25
N THR A 253 -10.53 -4.69 3.87
CA THR A 253 -10.56 -6.15 3.77
C THR A 253 -10.58 -6.81 5.14
N ASN A 254 -11.21 -7.99 5.24
CA ASN A 254 -11.19 -8.82 6.45
C ASN A 254 -9.84 -9.52 6.63
N ARG A 255 -9.06 -9.67 5.55
CA ARG A 255 -7.67 -10.18 5.61
C ARG A 255 -6.74 -9.01 5.90
N GLN A 256 -6.74 -8.56 7.15
CA GLN A 256 -5.88 -7.47 7.59
C GLN A 256 -4.43 -7.98 7.60
N THR A 257 -3.64 -7.54 6.62
CA THR A 257 -2.19 -7.74 6.66
C THR A 257 -1.58 -6.58 7.44
N ASP A 258 -0.80 -6.93 8.45
CA ASP A 258 -0.12 -6.00 9.36
C ASP A 258 1.38 -6.20 9.19
N ALA A 259 2.14 -5.11 9.10
CA ALA A 259 3.58 -5.17 9.09
C ALA A 259 4.18 -3.89 9.65
N ILE A 260 5.31 -4.03 10.33
CA ILE A 260 6.19 -2.90 10.61
C ILE A 260 7.09 -2.73 9.39
N VAL A 261 7.15 -1.50 8.87
CA VAL A 261 7.92 -1.15 7.68
C VAL A 261 8.82 0.02 8.01
N GLU A 262 10.03 -0.01 7.47
CA GLU A 262 10.97 1.09 7.55
C GLU A 262 10.68 2.08 6.42
N THR A 263 10.24 3.28 6.76
CA THR A 263 9.85 4.31 5.80
C THR A 263 10.85 5.45 5.78
N ILE A 264 11.02 6.09 4.63
CA ILE A 264 11.59 7.42 4.52
C ILE A 264 10.55 8.41 5.05
N LYS A 265 10.96 9.26 5.99
CA LYS A 265 10.12 10.26 6.65
C LYS A 265 9.51 11.25 5.67
N ARG A 266 8.40 11.86 6.09
CA ARG A 266 7.80 13.03 5.45
C ARG A 266 8.76 14.23 5.52
N ASP A 267 8.58 15.15 4.58
CA ASP A 267 9.28 16.44 4.47
C ASP A 267 10.79 16.34 4.20
N LEU A 268 11.27 15.15 3.80
CA LEU A 268 12.60 14.99 3.24
C LEU A 268 12.63 15.59 1.83
N THR A 269 13.63 16.41 1.57
CA THR A 269 13.93 16.90 0.21
C THR A 269 15.15 16.17 -0.32
N GLY A 270 15.08 15.74 -1.58
CA GLY A 270 16.20 15.08 -2.25
C GLY A 270 16.28 15.50 -3.71
N GLN A 271 17.27 14.95 -4.42
CA GLN A 271 17.53 15.30 -5.81
C GLN A 271 17.89 14.07 -6.64
N PHE A 272 17.58 14.15 -7.93
CA PHE A 272 17.96 13.18 -8.96
C PHE A 272 18.06 13.87 -10.32
N ARG A 273 18.66 13.21 -11.30
CA ARG A 273 18.73 13.71 -12.67
C ARG A 273 17.68 13.02 -13.52
N LEU A 274 16.94 13.84 -14.27
CA LEU A 274 15.97 13.41 -15.27
C LEU A 274 16.43 13.96 -16.62
N GLU A 275 16.64 13.07 -17.57
CA GLU A 275 17.01 13.40 -18.93
C GLU A 275 15.86 13.00 -19.83
N MET A 276 15.47 13.91 -20.72
CA MET A 276 14.45 13.63 -21.72
C MET A 276 14.90 14.11 -23.08
N VAL A 277 14.66 13.26 -24.08
CA VAL A 277 14.99 13.57 -25.46
C VAL A 277 13.78 14.24 -26.12
N GLU A 278 13.79 15.57 -26.17
CA GLU A 278 12.63 16.38 -26.60
C GLU A 278 12.45 16.46 -28.13
N ASP A 279 13.52 16.27 -28.92
CA ASP A 279 13.53 16.55 -30.36
C ASP A 279 14.19 15.42 -31.16
N GLN A 280 13.42 14.36 -31.42
CA GLN A 280 13.81 13.23 -32.28
C GLN A 280 12.65 12.82 -33.21
N PRO A 281 12.30 13.64 -34.22
CA PRO A 281 11.22 13.33 -35.16
C PRO A 281 11.48 12.01 -35.91
N GLU A 282 12.74 11.68 -36.19
CA GLU A 282 13.15 10.40 -36.81
C GLU A 282 12.89 9.21 -35.87
N LEU A 283 13.17 9.34 -34.57
CA LEU A 283 12.87 8.30 -33.60
C LEU A 283 11.36 8.17 -33.44
N LEU A 284 10.61 9.28 -33.26
CA LEU A 284 9.14 9.26 -33.23
C LEU A 284 8.55 8.62 -34.50
N THR A 285 9.19 8.81 -35.65
CA THR A 285 8.87 8.13 -36.92
C THR A 285 9.13 6.65 -36.87
N GLN A 286 10.32 6.25 -36.40
CA GLN A 286 10.67 4.85 -36.19
C GLN A 286 9.75 4.18 -35.15
N LEU A 287 9.27 4.93 -34.16
CA LEU A 287 8.29 4.51 -33.15
C LEU A 287 6.85 4.46 -33.69
N GLY A 288 6.57 4.89 -34.93
CA GLY A 288 5.21 4.93 -35.47
C GLY A 288 4.31 5.99 -34.82
N LEU A 289 4.89 7.00 -34.17
CA LEU A 289 4.20 8.02 -33.39
C LEU A 289 3.97 9.34 -34.15
N ASN A 290 4.20 9.35 -35.46
CA ASN A 290 4.19 10.57 -36.30
C ASN A 290 2.88 11.35 -36.33
N ALA A 291 1.76 10.69 -36.09
CA ALA A 291 0.45 11.32 -36.05
C ALA A 291 0.05 11.84 -34.66
N ARG A 292 0.83 11.55 -33.60
CA ARG A 292 0.47 11.82 -32.20
C ARG A 292 0.91 13.21 -31.75
N SER A 293 0.73 14.20 -32.63
CA SER A 293 1.28 15.55 -32.55
C SER A 293 0.85 16.34 -31.30
N GLU A 294 1.44 16.02 -30.16
CA GLU A 294 2.06 16.98 -29.24
C GLU A 294 3.33 16.31 -28.74
N GLN A 295 4.49 16.92 -29.00
CA GLN A 295 5.81 16.38 -28.62
C GLN A 295 5.77 15.91 -27.16
N VAL A 296 6.21 14.68 -26.87
CA VAL A 296 6.43 14.21 -25.50
C VAL A 296 7.59 15.04 -24.92
N ASN A 297 7.22 16.21 -24.42
CA ASN A 297 8.08 17.25 -23.90
C ASN A 297 7.83 17.42 -22.39
N TRP A 298 8.53 18.36 -21.75
CA TRP A 298 8.43 18.48 -20.30
C TRP A 298 7.03 18.87 -19.83
N SER A 299 6.34 19.72 -20.59
CA SER A 299 4.97 20.12 -20.29
C SER A 299 4.01 18.93 -20.36
N TYR A 300 4.17 18.07 -21.37
CA TYR A 300 3.35 16.87 -21.51
C TYR A 300 3.60 15.88 -20.36
N LEU A 301 4.88 15.63 -20.01
CA LEU A 301 5.25 14.73 -18.92
C LEU A 301 4.67 15.20 -17.57
N LEU A 302 4.83 16.49 -17.24
CA LEU A 302 4.33 17.04 -15.98
C LEU A 302 2.80 17.06 -15.94
N SER A 303 2.14 17.41 -17.05
CA SER A 303 0.69 17.31 -17.20
C SER A 303 0.19 15.87 -16.97
N ALA A 304 0.87 14.88 -17.57
CA ALA A 304 0.53 13.47 -17.38
C ALA A 304 0.65 13.05 -15.91
N CYS A 305 1.72 13.46 -15.22
CA CYS A 305 1.91 13.20 -13.79
C CYS A 305 0.80 13.85 -12.94
N TYR A 306 0.49 15.12 -13.19
CA TYR A 306 -0.58 15.85 -12.52
C TYR A 306 -1.94 15.18 -12.68
N LYS A 307 -2.30 14.85 -13.94
CA LYS A 307 -3.57 14.21 -14.31
C LYS A 307 -3.74 12.85 -13.65
N HIS A 308 -2.71 12.01 -13.71
CA HIS A 308 -2.72 10.68 -13.10
C HIS A 308 -2.86 10.75 -11.58
N SER A 309 -2.06 11.60 -10.92
CA SER A 309 -2.12 11.76 -9.47
C SER A 309 -3.44 12.39 -8.99
N ALA A 310 -3.99 13.36 -9.73
CA ALA A 310 -5.30 13.95 -9.44
C ALA A 310 -6.40 12.88 -9.43
N ALA A 311 -6.47 12.05 -10.49
CA ALA A 311 -7.46 10.98 -10.59
C ALA A 311 -7.37 9.98 -9.42
N ILE A 312 -6.14 9.61 -9.01
CA ILE A 312 -5.94 8.72 -7.84
C ILE A 312 -6.42 9.41 -6.56
N LEU A 313 -6.01 10.66 -6.32
CA LEU A 313 -6.34 11.39 -5.10
C LEU A 313 -7.85 11.59 -4.96
N GLU A 314 -8.53 11.95 -6.04
CA GLU A 314 -9.99 12.12 -6.06
C GLU A 314 -10.71 10.79 -5.76
N ALA A 315 -10.26 9.69 -6.36
CA ALA A 315 -10.80 8.36 -6.08
C ALA A 315 -10.55 7.91 -4.63
N GLU A 316 -9.39 8.25 -4.05
CA GLU A 316 -9.06 7.94 -2.65
C GLU A 316 -9.87 8.83 -1.69
N VAL A 317 -10.07 10.13 -1.95
CA VAL A 317 -10.96 11.00 -1.16
C VAL A 317 -12.37 10.42 -1.14
N ALA A 318 -12.93 10.06 -2.29
CA ALA A 318 -14.26 9.46 -2.39
C ALA A 318 -14.37 8.12 -1.60
N TYR A 319 -13.28 7.36 -1.54
CA TYR A 319 -13.23 6.13 -0.76
C TYR A 319 -13.12 6.38 0.75
N PHE A 320 -12.25 7.29 1.19
CA PHE A 320 -11.97 7.49 2.61
C PHE A 320 -13.02 8.34 3.32
N THR A 321 -13.70 9.24 2.61
CA THR A 321 -14.80 10.06 3.17
C THR A 321 -15.91 9.17 3.72
N GLY A 322 -16.36 9.42 4.94
CA GLY A 322 -17.35 8.63 5.67
C GLY A 322 -16.85 7.28 6.21
N ARG A 323 -15.61 6.89 5.90
CA ARG A 323 -15.02 5.59 6.32
C ARG A 323 -13.82 5.76 7.25
N TYR A 324 -12.90 6.67 6.92
CA TYR A 324 -11.68 6.97 7.65
C TYR A 324 -11.33 8.47 7.49
N GLU A 325 -12.03 9.32 8.26
CA GLU A 325 -12.00 10.79 8.10
C GLU A 325 -10.58 11.39 8.18
N GLU A 326 -9.75 10.93 9.12
CA GLU A 326 -8.38 11.44 9.22
C GLU A 326 -7.57 11.13 7.96
N VAL A 327 -7.75 9.94 7.37
CA VAL A 327 -7.09 9.60 6.10
C VAL A 327 -7.63 10.47 4.98
N ALA A 328 -8.95 10.66 4.89
CA ALA A 328 -9.57 11.52 3.87
C ALA A 328 -8.98 12.94 3.90
N ARG A 329 -8.90 13.54 5.10
CA ARG A 329 -8.29 14.86 5.33
C ARG A 329 -6.83 14.92 4.86
N ARG A 330 -6.05 13.86 5.09
CA ARG A 330 -4.66 13.77 4.59
C ARG A 330 -4.58 13.63 3.08
N VAL A 331 -5.52 12.92 2.44
CA VAL A 331 -5.57 12.84 0.98
C VAL A 331 -5.96 14.19 0.37
N GLU A 332 -6.88 14.94 0.99
CA GLU A 332 -7.21 16.31 0.56
C GLU A 332 -6.01 17.26 0.68
N GLU A 333 -5.20 17.14 1.75
CA GLU A 333 -3.93 17.86 1.87
C GLU A 333 -2.98 17.54 0.70
N LEU A 334 -2.90 16.29 0.27
CA LEU A 334 -2.10 15.87 -0.88
C LEU A 334 -2.68 16.44 -2.19
N HIS A 335 -4.00 16.38 -2.36
CA HIS A 335 -4.68 16.94 -3.53
C HIS A 335 -4.38 18.43 -3.71
N ARG A 336 -4.38 19.23 -2.63
CA ARG A 336 -3.98 20.64 -2.67
C ARG A 336 -2.51 20.87 -3.06
N LYS A 337 -1.62 19.91 -2.79
CA LYS A 337 -0.19 19.99 -3.16
C LYS A 337 0.07 19.57 -4.61
N ASN A 338 -0.88 18.88 -5.25
CA ASN A 338 -0.74 18.44 -6.62
C ASN A 338 -1.01 19.60 -7.57
N THR A 339 0.01 20.08 -8.27
CA THR A 339 -0.12 21.15 -9.27
C THR A 339 0.51 20.72 -10.59
N PRO A 340 0.11 21.32 -11.73
CA PRO A 340 0.75 21.02 -13.01
C PRO A 340 2.26 21.33 -13.05
N GLN A 341 2.71 22.32 -12.29
CA GLN A 341 4.13 22.71 -12.20
C GLN A 341 4.93 21.79 -11.27
N THR A 342 4.31 21.34 -10.17
CA THR A 342 4.94 20.46 -9.18
C THR A 342 4.02 19.26 -8.88
N PRO A 343 3.87 18.33 -9.83
CA PRO A 343 2.92 17.24 -9.70
C PRO A 343 3.34 16.23 -8.65
N LEU A 344 2.37 15.48 -8.12
CA LEU A 344 2.65 14.37 -7.22
C LEU A 344 2.91 13.08 -8.00
N LEU A 345 3.76 12.23 -7.42
CA LEU A 345 3.96 10.84 -7.82
C LEU A 345 3.78 9.94 -6.61
N ARG A 346 3.21 8.76 -6.83
CA ARG A 346 3.12 7.72 -5.80
C ARG A 346 4.08 6.59 -6.13
N LEU A 347 4.92 6.22 -5.16
CA LEU A 347 6.04 5.29 -5.31
C LEU A 347 5.99 4.17 -4.27
N GLY A 348 6.67 3.07 -4.59
CA GLY A 348 7.06 2.06 -3.62
C GLY A 348 5.94 1.15 -3.11
N GLY A 349 6.26 0.42 -2.05
CA GLY A 349 5.39 -0.52 -1.37
C GLY A 349 4.18 0.18 -0.73
N GLY A 350 2.99 -0.20 -1.17
CA GLY A 350 1.74 0.36 -0.65
C GLY A 350 1.05 1.36 -1.58
N GLN A 351 1.61 1.61 -2.78
CA GLN A 351 0.97 2.46 -3.79
C GLN A 351 -0.38 1.95 -4.30
N GLY A 352 -0.66 0.64 -4.14
CA GLY A 352 -1.95 0.04 -4.46
C GLY A 352 -2.20 -0.10 -5.97
N LEU A 353 -3.36 -0.68 -6.32
CA LEU A 353 -3.71 -0.96 -7.73
C LEU A 353 -3.85 0.34 -8.53
N LEU A 354 -4.58 1.33 -8.00
CA LEU A 354 -4.90 2.59 -8.70
C LEU A 354 -3.67 3.34 -9.23
N SER A 355 -2.51 3.15 -8.59
CA SER A 355 -1.29 3.88 -8.93
C SER A 355 -0.43 3.17 -9.95
N ILE A 356 -0.72 1.90 -10.23
CA ILE A 356 0.03 1.06 -11.18
C ILE A 356 -0.81 0.65 -12.39
N THR A 357 -2.07 1.09 -12.45
CA THR A 357 -3.01 0.83 -13.54
C THR A 357 -3.62 2.13 -14.05
N THR A 358 -4.25 2.07 -15.22
CA THR A 358 -4.88 3.23 -15.88
C THR A 358 -6.41 3.13 -15.93
N ASP A 359 -7.00 2.26 -15.10
CA ASP A 359 -8.42 1.92 -15.12
C ASP A 359 -9.35 3.02 -14.63
N LEU A 360 -8.84 4.01 -13.89
CA LEU A 360 -9.63 5.15 -13.41
C LEU A 360 -10.29 5.93 -14.56
N TRP A 361 -9.66 5.94 -15.75
CA TRP A 361 -10.26 6.48 -16.98
C TRP A 361 -11.57 5.80 -17.36
N LEU A 362 -11.63 4.47 -17.22
CA LEU A 362 -12.75 3.64 -17.67
C LEU A 362 -13.99 3.88 -16.82
N ARG A 363 -13.81 4.15 -15.51
CA ARG A 363 -14.89 4.20 -14.53
C ARG A 363 -16.01 5.17 -14.90
N HIS A 364 -15.68 6.27 -15.55
CA HIS A 364 -16.63 7.29 -15.95
C HIS A 364 -16.89 7.30 -17.45
N ARG A 365 -15.86 7.01 -18.26
CA ARG A 365 -15.96 7.04 -19.71
C ARG A 365 -16.76 5.87 -20.28
N ASP A 366 -16.62 4.68 -19.70
CA ASP A 366 -17.28 3.46 -20.18
C ASP A 366 -17.53 2.48 -19.02
N PRO A 367 -18.63 2.71 -18.25
CA PRO A 367 -18.93 1.94 -17.04
C PRO A 367 -19.05 0.43 -17.28
N ASP A 368 -19.51 0.02 -18.46
CA ASP A 368 -19.65 -1.41 -18.81
C ASP A 368 -18.29 -2.07 -19.00
N VAL A 369 -17.36 -1.40 -19.69
CA VAL A 369 -15.97 -1.87 -19.85
C VAL A 369 -15.27 -1.88 -18.50
N TYR A 370 -15.46 -0.86 -17.67
CA TYR A 370 -14.94 -0.81 -16.32
C TYR A 370 -15.44 -1.98 -15.46
N GLU A 371 -16.72 -2.34 -15.56
CA GLU A 371 -17.30 -3.45 -14.81
C GLU A 371 -16.65 -4.80 -15.18
N ILE A 372 -16.37 -5.03 -16.47
CA ILE A 372 -15.64 -6.23 -16.93
C ILE A 372 -14.23 -6.26 -16.32
N PHE A 373 -13.49 -5.15 -16.40
CA PHE A 373 -12.17 -5.03 -15.80
C PHE A 373 -12.19 -5.29 -14.29
N ARG A 374 -13.13 -4.65 -13.59
CA ARG A 374 -13.32 -4.78 -12.14
C ARG A 374 -13.59 -6.23 -11.74
N GLN A 375 -14.47 -6.92 -12.45
CA GLN A 375 -14.77 -8.33 -12.21
C GLN A 375 -13.55 -9.22 -12.45
N ALA A 376 -12.87 -9.05 -13.59
CA ALA A 376 -11.66 -9.79 -13.94
C ALA A 376 -10.55 -9.63 -12.89
N VAL A 377 -10.23 -8.39 -12.50
CA VAL A 377 -9.21 -8.11 -11.49
C VAL A 377 -9.63 -8.62 -10.11
N SER A 378 -10.90 -8.44 -9.73
CA SER A 378 -11.40 -8.97 -8.45
C SER A 378 -11.21 -10.47 -8.36
N LYS A 379 -11.46 -11.21 -9.44
CA LYS A 379 -11.29 -12.67 -9.50
C LYS A 379 -9.82 -13.08 -9.43
N LEU A 380 -8.95 -12.41 -10.19
CA LEU A 380 -7.50 -12.62 -10.14
C LEU A 380 -6.91 -12.35 -8.74
N ARG A 381 -7.39 -11.31 -8.07
CA ARG A 381 -6.96 -10.91 -6.71
C ARG A 381 -7.69 -11.68 -5.60
N ARG A 382 -8.65 -12.55 -5.94
CA ARG A 382 -9.51 -13.28 -4.99
C ARG A 382 -10.24 -12.33 -4.02
N TRP A 383 -10.69 -11.19 -4.53
CA TRP A 383 -11.50 -10.22 -3.81
C TRP A 383 -12.99 -10.56 -3.97
N ASN A 384 -13.69 -10.59 -2.84
CA ASN A 384 -15.13 -10.80 -2.78
C ASN A 384 -15.85 -9.50 -2.41
N ASN A 385 -17.10 -9.37 -2.87
CA ASN A 385 -17.98 -8.23 -2.59
C ASN A 385 -17.36 -6.89 -3.00
N THR A 386 -16.64 -6.87 -4.12
CA THR A 386 -16.19 -5.63 -4.76
C THR A 386 -17.38 -4.99 -5.49
N GLN A 387 -17.47 -3.68 -5.40
CA GLN A 387 -18.46 -2.83 -6.06
C GLN A 387 -17.73 -1.65 -6.70
N PRO A 388 -18.31 -0.96 -7.70
CA PRO A 388 -17.68 0.19 -8.33
C PRO A 388 -17.21 1.24 -7.33
N ASP A 389 -18.02 1.57 -6.31
CA ASP A 389 -17.72 2.56 -5.27
C ASP A 389 -16.59 2.18 -4.31
N ASN A 390 -16.33 0.87 -4.14
CA ASN A 390 -15.36 0.37 -3.18
C ASN A 390 -14.11 -0.25 -3.82
N PHE A 391 -14.05 -0.41 -5.14
CA PHE A 391 -12.92 -0.99 -5.85
C PHE A 391 -11.80 0.04 -6.08
N PRO A 392 -10.51 -0.36 -5.98
CA PRO A 392 -10.00 -1.63 -5.47
C PRO A 392 -10.15 -1.72 -3.95
N LYS A 393 -10.72 -2.82 -3.44
CA LYS A 393 -11.16 -2.94 -2.03
C LYS A 393 -10.10 -2.61 -0.99
N THR A 394 -8.86 -3.05 -1.22
CA THR A 394 -7.80 -3.02 -0.21
C THR A 394 -6.91 -1.79 -0.39
N ARG A 395 -6.77 -0.97 0.66
CA ARG A 395 -5.82 0.15 0.70
C ARG A 395 -4.82 -0.10 1.81
N ARG A 396 -3.56 0.27 1.59
CA ARG A 396 -2.52 0.19 2.62
C ARG A 396 -2.29 1.57 3.21
N VAL A 397 -2.40 1.67 4.54
CA VAL A 397 -2.31 2.93 5.27
C VAL A 397 -1.37 2.79 6.46
N ILE A 398 -0.80 3.91 6.89
CA ILE A 398 -0.04 4.01 8.13
C ILE A 398 -1.01 4.05 9.31
N TYR A 399 -0.69 3.29 10.35
CA TYR A 399 -1.40 3.31 11.63
C TYR A 399 -0.55 3.96 12.71
N ARG A 400 -1.13 4.95 13.40
CA ARG A 400 -0.55 5.53 14.64
C ARG A 400 -1.63 5.50 15.72
N ASN A 401 -1.26 5.19 16.95
CA ASN A 401 -2.21 5.02 18.06
C ASN A 401 -3.42 4.12 17.72
N ASN A 402 -3.16 3.05 16.97
CA ASN A 402 -4.15 2.09 16.49
C ASN A 402 -5.26 2.66 15.57
N GLN A 403 -5.06 3.86 15.04
CA GLN A 403 -5.94 4.49 14.05
C GLN A 403 -5.21 4.63 12.70
N PRO A 404 -5.92 4.46 11.56
CA PRO A 404 -5.35 4.77 10.25
C PRO A 404 -5.22 6.29 10.08
N VAL A 405 -4.05 6.74 9.64
CA VAL A 405 -3.71 8.18 9.59
C VAL A 405 -3.49 8.68 8.17
N GLU A 406 -2.68 7.99 7.36
CA GLU A 406 -2.31 8.50 6.03
C GLU A 406 -1.92 7.38 5.06
N LEU A 407 -1.90 7.71 3.76
CA LEU A 407 -1.42 6.85 2.69
C LEU A 407 0.10 6.92 2.55
N LEU A 408 0.69 5.81 2.08
CA LEU A 408 2.13 5.73 1.79
C LEU A 408 2.44 6.16 0.35
N GLY A 409 3.70 6.59 0.17
CA GLY A 409 4.39 6.61 -1.12
C GLY A 409 4.35 7.92 -1.87
N TRP A 410 3.79 9.01 -1.32
CA TRP A 410 3.63 10.24 -2.08
C TRP A 410 4.87 11.13 -2.01
N ILE A 411 5.40 11.48 -3.19
CA ILE A 411 6.43 12.51 -3.39
C ILE A 411 5.88 13.63 -4.26
N GLN A 412 6.34 14.85 -4.01
CA GLN A 412 6.13 16.00 -4.88
C GLN A 412 7.35 16.16 -5.78
N LEU A 413 7.14 16.14 -7.09
CA LEU A 413 8.16 16.39 -8.08
C LEU A 413 8.36 17.91 -8.22
N ILE A 414 9.60 18.38 -8.16
CA ILE A 414 9.96 19.80 -8.22
C ILE A 414 10.95 19.97 -9.37
N PRO A 415 10.47 20.32 -10.58
CA PRO A 415 11.33 20.59 -11.74
C PRO A 415 12.15 21.88 -11.55
N PRO A 416 13.23 22.09 -12.30
CA PRO A 416 13.85 23.42 -12.44
C PRO A 416 12.83 24.51 -12.85
N GLU A 417 13.04 25.76 -12.41
CA GLU A 417 12.15 26.88 -12.74
C GLU A 417 11.94 27.08 -14.24
N GLU A 418 13.00 26.89 -15.04
CA GLU A 418 12.93 26.94 -16.51
C GLU A 418 11.94 25.94 -17.12
N ILE A 419 11.72 24.79 -16.46
CA ILE A 419 10.73 23.78 -16.88
C ILE A 419 9.36 24.16 -16.34
N GLN A 420 9.27 24.56 -15.06
CA GLN A 420 8.00 24.98 -14.44
C GLN A 420 7.35 26.13 -15.22
N ASN A 421 8.13 27.11 -15.66
CA ASN A 421 7.64 28.27 -16.42
C ASN A 421 7.17 27.91 -17.84
N LYS A 422 7.65 26.81 -18.42
CA LYS A 422 7.22 26.31 -19.73
C LYS A 422 5.91 25.54 -19.68
N VAL A 423 5.48 25.11 -18.49
CA VAL A 423 4.17 24.51 -18.27
C VAL A 423 3.12 25.61 -18.49
N LYS A 424 2.65 25.74 -19.74
CA LYS A 424 1.63 26.73 -20.12
C LYS A 424 0.42 26.58 -19.20
N THR A 425 -0.11 27.70 -18.72
CA THR A 425 -1.36 27.77 -17.94
C THR A 425 -2.60 27.23 -18.67
N ASN A 426 -2.46 26.86 -19.96
CA ASN A 426 -3.47 26.19 -20.78
C ASN A 426 -3.40 24.65 -20.73
N ILE A 427 -2.73 24.04 -19.76
CA ILE A 427 -3.06 22.65 -19.43
C ILE A 427 -4.56 22.63 -19.15
N ARG A 428 -5.32 21.76 -19.80
CA ARG A 428 -6.70 21.48 -19.38
C ARG A 428 -6.63 21.03 -17.92
N THR A 429 -6.80 21.99 -17.00
CA THR A 429 -6.88 21.81 -15.55
C THR A 429 -8.26 21.30 -15.15
N GLU A 430 -9.19 21.21 -16.10
CA GLU A 430 -10.41 20.47 -15.89
C GLU A 430 -10.04 19.09 -15.35
N PRO A 431 -10.72 18.62 -14.29
CA PRO A 431 -10.50 17.28 -13.79
C PRO A 431 -10.63 16.34 -14.99
N VAL A 432 -9.64 15.48 -15.17
CA VAL A 432 -9.63 14.43 -16.20
C VAL A 432 -10.94 13.64 -16.19
N ILE A 433 -11.57 13.64 -15.02
CA ILE A 433 -12.82 12.98 -14.71
C ILE A 433 -13.82 14.05 -14.24
N GLN A 434 -14.60 14.61 -15.17
CA GLN A 434 -15.80 15.35 -14.79
C GLN A 434 -16.74 14.40 -14.02
N ASN A 435 -17.21 14.84 -12.84
CA ASN A 435 -18.13 14.12 -11.93
C ASN A 435 -17.53 12.97 -11.08
N ILE A 436 -16.49 13.23 -10.28
CA ILE A 436 -16.13 12.33 -9.16
C ILE A 436 -16.95 12.61 -7.90
N LEU A 437 -17.54 13.80 -7.76
CA LEU A 437 -18.46 14.02 -6.66
C LEU A 437 -19.69 13.13 -6.88
N PRO A 438 -19.99 12.15 -6.00
CA PRO A 438 -21.37 11.68 -5.90
C PRO A 438 -22.26 12.93 -5.69
N PRO A 439 -23.54 12.92 -6.12
CA PRO A 439 -24.47 13.95 -5.68
C PRO A 439 -24.26 14.11 -4.19
N ALA A 440 -24.09 15.37 -3.74
CA ALA A 440 -23.85 15.71 -2.34
C ALA A 440 -24.66 14.73 -1.50
N PRO A 441 -24.02 13.98 -0.56
CA PRO A 441 -24.75 12.98 0.20
C PRO A 441 -26.01 13.66 0.67
N LYS A 442 -27.19 13.11 0.29
CA LYS A 442 -28.43 13.47 0.98
C LYS A 442 -28.03 13.47 2.43
N THR A 443 -28.09 14.62 3.08
CA THR A 443 -27.52 14.86 4.40
C THR A 443 -28.00 13.76 5.34
N VAL A 444 -27.20 12.71 5.44
CA VAL A 444 -27.28 11.67 6.44
C VAL A 444 -25.98 11.87 7.19
N SER A 445 -26.06 12.84 8.10
CA SER A 445 -25.02 13.19 9.05
C SER A 445 -24.51 11.93 9.76
N THR A 446 -23.25 11.59 9.53
CA THR A 446 -22.51 10.61 10.33
C THR A 446 -21.16 11.18 10.75
N THR A 447 -21.19 12.16 11.66
CA THR A 447 -20.32 12.11 12.84
C THR A 447 -21.21 11.62 14.00
N PRO A 448 -20.68 10.83 14.95
CA PRO A 448 -21.43 10.42 16.13
C PRO A 448 -21.57 11.62 17.05
N THR A 449 -22.51 12.50 16.74
CA THR A 449 -23.29 13.11 17.81
C THR A 449 -24.26 12.01 18.20
N GLU A 450 -24.13 11.48 19.41
CA GLU A 450 -25.28 10.97 20.13
C GLU A 450 -26.34 12.09 20.12
N SER A 451 -27.19 12.10 19.10
CA SER A 451 -28.55 12.54 19.33
C SER A 451 -29.14 11.49 20.26
N ALA A 452 -29.37 11.90 21.51
CA ALA A 452 -29.94 11.08 22.57
C ALA A 452 -31.40 10.64 22.27
N THR A 453 -31.82 10.57 21.00
CA THR A 453 -33.23 10.48 20.61
C THR A 453 -33.63 9.19 19.90
N ASN A 454 -32.74 8.21 19.66
CA ASN A 454 -33.17 6.93 19.08
C ASN A 454 -32.62 5.65 19.75
N ARG A 455 -32.15 5.77 20.99
CA ARG A 455 -31.80 4.62 21.83
C ARG A 455 -33.10 4.10 22.47
N ARG A 456 -33.53 2.89 22.09
CA ARG A 456 -34.74 2.28 22.63
C ARG A 456 -34.39 1.50 23.90
N LYS A 457 -35.29 1.54 24.89
CA LYS A 457 -35.21 0.68 26.07
C LYS A 457 -36.08 -0.56 25.86
N GLY A 458 -35.72 -1.66 26.49
CA GLY A 458 -36.48 -2.90 26.48
C GLY A 458 -35.98 -3.89 27.52
N GLN A 459 -36.67 -5.01 27.62
CA GLN A 459 -36.31 -6.10 28.53
C GLN A 459 -35.94 -7.33 27.72
N VAL A 460 -34.87 -8.01 28.11
CA VAL A 460 -34.46 -9.28 27.49
C VAL A 460 -35.51 -10.33 27.82
N LYS A 461 -36.27 -10.75 26.81
CA LYS A 461 -37.35 -11.74 26.94
C LYS A 461 -36.83 -13.16 27.05
N ARG A 462 -35.74 -13.48 26.35
CA ARG A 462 -35.03 -14.75 26.43
C ARG A 462 -33.63 -14.58 25.87
N PHE A 463 -32.63 -15.22 26.48
CA PHE A 463 -31.28 -15.25 25.96
C PHE A 463 -30.61 -16.59 26.26
N ASP A 464 -30.19 -17.30 25.22
CA ASP A 464 -29.47 -18.56 25.35
C ASP A 464 -27.98 -18.25 25.35
N THR A 465 -27.36 -18.34 26.54
CA THR A 465 -25.93 -18.04 26.71
C THR A 465 -25.02 -19.05 26.00
N ALA A 466 -25.46 -20.30 25.82
CA ALA A 466 -24.69 -21.31 25.12
C ALA A 466 -24.68 -21.08 23.60
N LYS A 467 -25.81 -20.60 23.04
CA LYS A 467 -25.93 -20.28 21.61
C LYS A 467 -25.59 -18.83 21.27
N GLY A 468 -25.46 -17.94 22.25
CA GLY A 468 -25.03 -16.55 22.09
C GLY A 468 -26.06 -15.63 21.43
N TYR A 469 -27.36 -15.94 21.50
CA TYR A 469 -28.40 -15.08 20.95
C TYR A 469 -29.70 -15.12 21.76
N GLY A 470 -30.54 -14.10 21.57
CA GLY A 470 -31.81 -13.96 22.25
C GLY A 470 -32.73 -12.93 21.60
N PHE A 471 -33.74 -12.50 22.35
CA PHE A 471 -34.73 -11.52 21.90
C PHE A 471 -35.03 -10.50 23.01
N ILE A 472 -35.16 -9.24 22.61
CA ILE A 472 -35.49 -8.12 23.47
C ILE A 472 -36.91 -7.65 23.14
N LYS A 473 -37.74 -7.49 24.18
CA LYS A 473 -39.06 -6.87 24.09
C LYS A 473 -38.91 -5.36 24.29
N PRO A 474 -39.19 -4.51 23.28
CA PRO A 474 -39.06 -3.06 23.41
C PRO A 474 -40.09 -2.49 24.39
N ALA A 475 -39.71 -1.50 25.19
CA ALA A 475 -40.60 -0.84 26.16
C ALA A 475 -41.74 -0.05 25.48
N GLY A 476 -41.49 0.49 24.28
CA GLY A 476 -42.50 1.21 23.48
C GLY A 476 -43.44 0.32 22.66
N GLY A 477 -43.49 -0.99 22.95
CA GLY A 477 -44.28 -1.96 22.19
C GLY A 477 -43.69 -2.33 20.82
N GLY A 478 -44.34 -3.28 20.13
CA GLY A 478 -43.90 -3.88 18.88
C GLY A 478 -43.40 -5.32 19.01
N GLY A 479 -42.95 -5.90 17.89
CA GLY A 479 -42.43 -7.27 17.85
C GLY A 479 -41.09 -7.44 18.57
N ASP A 480 -40.79 -8.68 18.95
CA ASP A 480 -39.53 -9.05 19.59
C ASP A 480 -38.34 -8.74 18.65
N ILE A 481 -37.29 -8.12 19.20
CA ILE A 481 -36.09 -7.71 18.44
C ILE A 481 -34.95 -8.68 18.72
N PHE A 482 -34.34 -9.21 17.67
CA PHE A 482 -33.25 -10.18 17.79
C PHE A 482 -31.99 -9.53 18.37
N VAL A 483 -31.25 -10.23 19.23
CA VAL A 483 -29.95 -9.78 19.76
C VAL A 483 -28.92 -10.91 19.67
N HIS A 484 -27.72 -10.59 19.18
CA HIS A 484 -26.56 -11.49 19.18
C HIS A 484 -25.53 -11.00 20.22
N ILE A 485 -24.80 -11.93 20.84
CA ILE A 485 -23.81 -11.63 21.91
C ILE A 485 -22.72 -10.65 21.44
N SER A 486 -22.38 -10.65 20.14
CA SER A 486 -21.41 -9.71 19.56
C SER A 486 -21.89 -8.26 19.52
N GLN A 487 -23.18 -8.01 19.75
CA GLN A 487 -23.78 -6.67 19.86
C GLN A 487 -23.91 -6.22 21.32
N VAL A 488 -23.59 -7.08 22.30
CA VAL A 488 -23.73 -6.79 23.73
C VAL A 488 -22.41 -6.25 24.28
N GLU A 489 -22.46 -5.05 24.84
CA GLU A 489 -21.33 -4.44 25.52
C GLU A 489 -20.97 -5.25 26.79
N GLY A 490 -19.71 -5.70 26.89
CA GLY A 490 -19.26 -6.58 27.97
C GLY A 490 -19.58 -8.07 27.80
N GLY A 491 -20.27 -8.46 26.70
CA GLY A 491 -20.42 -9.86 26.29
C GLY A 491 -21.26 -10.75 27.22
N GLN A 492 -22.03 -10.17 28.15
CA GLN A 492 -22.89 -10.91 29.06
C GLN A 492 -24.31 -10.34 29.04
N LEU A 493 -25.31 -11.21 28.84
CA LEU A 493 -26.72 -10.84 28.85
C LEU A 493 -27.54 -11.99 29.46
N ARG A 494 -28.54 -11.66 30.28
CA ARG A 494 -29.44 -12.62 30.92
C ARG A 494 -30.90 -12.27 30.63
N GLU A 495 -31.75 -13.28 30.69
CA GLU A 495 -33.20 -13.07 30.65
C GLU A 495 -33.64 -12.19 31.82
N GLY A 496 -34.57 -11.27 31.55
CA GLY A 496 -35.06 -10.28 32.51
C GLY A 496 -34.24 -8.98 32.58
N ASP A 497 -33.04 -8.92 31.99
CA ASP A 497 -32.21 -7.72 32.01
C ASP A 497 -32.89 -6.54 31.30
N THR A 498 -32.81 -5.35 31.92
CA THR A 498 -33.19 -4.10 31.25
C THR A 498 -32.03 -3.60 30.41
N VAL A 499 -32.29 -3.27 29.16
CA VAL A 499 -31.27 -2.89 28.20
C VAL A 499 -31.65 -1.66 27.40
N SER A 500 -30.63 -0.93 26.97
CA SER A 500 -30.75 0.13 25.98
C SER A 500 -29.97 -0.23 24.73
N PHE A 501 -30.58 -0.04 23.56
CA PHE A 501 -30.05 -0.53 22.29
C PHE A 501 -30.58 0.28 21.11
N PHE A 502 -29.92 0.14 19.97
CA PHE A 502 -30.39 0.67 18.68
C PHE A 502 -31.01 -0.45 17.85
N VAL A 503 -32.03 -0.13 17.05
CA VAL A 503 -32.65 -1.10 16.15
C VAL A 503 -32.13 -0.88 14.74
N GLY A 504 -31.63 -1.93 14.10
CA GLY A 504 -31.19 -1.89 12.71
C GLY A 504 -31.54 -3.18 11.96
N PRO A 505 -31.35 -3.20 10.63
CA PRO A 505 -31.54 -4.40 9.84
C PRO A 505 -30.45 -5.43 10.17
N GLY A 506 -30.87 -6.70 10.31
CA GLY A 506 -30.03 -7.87 10.54
C GLY A 506 -30.43 -9.05 9.65
N LYS A 507 -29.65 -10.13 9.68
CA LYS A 507 -29.83 -11.30 8.78
C LYS A 507 -31.17 -12.04 8.96
N LYS A 508 -31.85 -11.85 10.09
CA LYS A 508 -33.11 -12.51 10.47
C LYS A 508 -34.25 -11.53 10.77
N GLY A 509 -34.17 -10.30 10.26
CA GLY A 509 -35.12 -9.21 10.56
C GLY A 509 -34.47 -8.12 11.41
N LEU A 510 -35.28 -7.41 12.21
CA LEU A 510 -34.79 -6.33 13.08
C LEU A 510 -33.86 -6.89 14.17
N GLU A 511 -32.68 -6.28 14.29
CA GLU A 511 -31.61 -6.66 15.20
C GLU A 511 -31.23 -5.48 16.11
N ALA A 512 -31.01 -5.79 17.38
CA ALA A 512 -30.51 -4.87 18.39
C ALA A 512 -28.99 -4.72 18.27
N LYS A 513 -28.53 -3.48 18.13
CA LYS A 513 -27.11 -3.09 17.98
C LYS A 513 -26.67 -2.21 19.16
N ASN A 514 -25.41 -2.33 19.56
CA ASN A 514 -24.83 -1.66 20.74
C ASN A 514 -25.73 -1.78 21.97
N VAL A 515 -26.03 -3.02 22.35
CA VAL A 515 -26.86 -3.35 23.50
C VAL A 515 -26.05 -3.13 24.77
N LYS A 516 -26.57 -2.28 25.65
CA LYS A 516 -26.00 -2.01 26.98
C LYS A 516 -27.01 -2.37 28.06
N ARG A 517 -26.55 -3.05 29.11
CA ARG A 517 -27.37 -3.31 30.31
C ARG A 517 -27.52 -2.02 31.10
N GLU A 518 -28.75 -1.67 31.41
CA GLU A 518 -29.08 -0.63 32.39
C GLU A 518 -28.95 -1.26 33.77
N LYS A 519 -28.29 -0.56 34.71
CA LYS A 519 -28.08 -1.03 36.08
C LYS A 519 -29.35 -0.91 36.91
#